data_AF-A0A7D5H1B3-F1
#
_entry.id   AF-A0A7D5H1B3-F1
#
_cell.length_a   1.000
_cell.length_b   1.000
_cell.length_c   1.000
_cell.angle_alpha   90.00
_cell.angle_beta   90.00
_cell.angle_gamma   90.00
#
_symmetry.space_group_name_H-M   'P 1'
#
loop_
_entity.id
_entity.type
_entity.pdbx_description
1 polymer ?
#
loop_
_entity_poly.entity_id
_entity_poly.type
_entity_poly.pdbx_seq_one_letter_code
_entity_poly.pdbx_strand_id
1 'polypeptide(L)'
;MGTDRERKMESRTIEGTETLVNVKVGEIFIDIPAASARYIRVREGDVVREGDIRARAEEELESPSLGKWTIETIGPETVIGTDQETGERREWERKTLEQQLATGGLSTNLTDFERVNVTDRKGEEAEERSVVAVVYGNDGRKFTRTFRPVDGEADGDERQLEPTDADERVEEFGAELRERFDRAVELALRNEGYAI
;
A
#
# COMPACT_ATOMS: atom_id res chain seq x y z
N MET A 1 -5.30 -15.39 6.78
CA MET A 1 -3.98 -15.32 7.44
C MET A 1 -2.88 -15.32 6.38
N GLY A 2 -2.47 -14.15 5.91
CA GLY A 2 -1.21 -14.05 5.16
C GLY A 2 -0.09 -14.32 6.14
N THR A 3 0.65 -15.40 5.94
CA THR A 3 1.82 -15.76 6.73
C THR A 3 2.77 -14.57 6.83
N ASP A 4 2.83 -13.96 8.02
CA ASP A 4 3.98 -13.19 8.49
C ASP A 4 5.14 -14.19 8.60
N ARG A 5 5.75 -14.53 7.46
CA ARG A 5 7.08 -15.11 7.43
C ARG A 5 7.94 -14.06 8.09
N GLU A 6 8.33 -14.28 9.35
CA GLU A 6 9.19 -13.42 10.18
C GLU A 6 10.02 -12.48 9.30
N ARG A 7 9.47 -11.30 9.03
CA ARG A 7 10.22 -10.29 8.28
C ARG A 7 11.28 -9.84 9.26
N LYS A 8 12.55 -10.01 8.91
CA LYS A 8 13.63 -9.46 9.73
C LYS A 8 13.60 -7.95 9.54
N MET A 9 12.87 -7.27 10.41
CA MET A 9 12.71 -5.83 10.41
C MET A 9 13.78 -5.20 11.31
N GLU A 10 14.37 -4.11 10.85
CA GLU A 10 15.25 -3.26 11.65
C GLU A 10 14.60 -1.91 11.86
N SER A 11 14.57 -1.43 13.10
CA SER A 11 14.20 -0.05 13.39
C SER A 11 15.31 0.90 12.95
N ARG A 12 14.94 1.91 12.18
CA ARG A 12 15.84 2.95 11.66
C ARG A 12 15.15 4.30 11.76
N THR A 13 15.91 5.34 12.08
CA THR A 13 15.42 6.72 12.04
C THR A 13 15.69 7.31 10.66
N ILE A 14 14.63 7.62 9.91
CA ILE A 14 14.71 8.28 8.61
C ILE A 14 14.06 9.66 8.77
N GLU A 15 14.86 10.73 8.58
CA GLU A 15 14.42 12.13 8.76
C GLU A 15 13.65 12.40 10.07
N GLY A 16 14.14 11.83 11.17
CA GLY A 16 13.52 11.99 12.50
C GLY A 16 12.30 11.10 12.75
N THR A 17 11.92 10.25 11.80
CA THR A 17 10.83 9.28 11.94
C THR A 17 11.37 7.87 12.17
N GLU A 18 10.93 7.22 13.25
CA GLU A 18 11.19 5.79 13.45
C GLU A 18 10.45 4.99 12.37
N THR A 19 11.19 4.16 11.66
CA THR A 19 10.72 3.41 10.48
C THR A 19 11.26 2.00 10.58
N LEU A 20 10.41 1.00 10.30
CA LEU A 20 10.82 -0.39 10.25
C LEU A 20 11.18 -0.75 8.81
N VAL A 21 12.37 -1.27 8.60
CA VAL A 21 12.88 -1.63 7.27
C VAL A 21 13.24 -3.11 7.23
N ASN A 22 12.75 -3.83 6.24
CA ASN A 22 13.12 -5.23 6.02
C ASN A 22 14.55 -5.32 5.46
N VAL A 23 15.37 -6.24 5.98
CA VAL A 23 16.74 -6.51 5.50
C VAL A 23 16.88 -7.73 4.58
N LYS A 24 15.76 -8.31 4.15
CA LYS A 24 15.74 -9.47 3.26
C LYS A 24 16.23 -9.11 1.84
N VAL A 25 16.98 -10.02 1.21
CA VAL A 25 17.37 -9.93 -0.21
C VAL A 25 16.14 -10.18 -1.10
N GLY A 26 16.08 -9.50 -2.25
CA GLY A 26 14.98 -9.58 -3.22
C GLY A 26 13.76 -8.71 -2.90
N GLU A 27 13.79 -7.98 -1.78
CA GLU A 27 12.67 -7.13 -1.35
C GLU A 27 13.14 -5.96 -0.49
N ILE A 28 12.62 -4.77 -0.76
CA ILE A 28 12.58 -3.66 0.18
C ILE A 28 11.15 -3.57 0.70
N PHE A 29 11.02 -3.55 2.02
CA PHE A 29 9.74 -3.27 2.68
C PHE A 29 9.97 -2.25 3.78
N ILE A 30 9.19 -1.19 3.78
CA ILE A 30 9.29 -0.04 4.67
C ILE A 30 7.92 0.16 5.30
N ASP A 31 7.86 0.07 6.63
CA ASP A 31 6.69 0.40 7.44
C ASP A 31 7.00 1.68 8.21
N ILE A 32 6.26 2.73 7.90
CA ILE A 32 6.41 4.07 8.48
C ILE A 32 5.23 4.31 9.44
N PRO A 33 5.38 4.03 10.75
CA PRO A 33 4.30 4.09 11.74
C PRO A 33 3.99 5.48 12.29
N ALA A 34 4.64 6.56 11.80
CA ALA A 34 4.35 7.93 12.23
C ALA A 34 2.86 8.32 12.00
N ALA A 35 2.50 9.55 12.35
CA ALA A 35 1.12 10.10 12.28
C ALA A 35 0.35 9.80 10.97
N SER A 36 1.07 9.50 9.88
CA SER A 36 0.53 8.95 8.64
C SER A 36 1.18 7.59 8.34
N ALA A 37 0.50 6.51 8.76
CA ALA A 37 0.91 5.14 8.47
C ALA A 37 1.06 4.91 6.95
N ARG A 38 2.25 4.47 6.52
CA ARG A 38 2.57 4.19 5.12
C ARG A 38 3.35 2.89 5.02
N TYR A 39 3.02 2.11 4.00
CA TYR A 39 3.68 0.85 3.69
C TYR A 39 4.23 0.93 2.28
N ILE A 40 5.54 0.76 2.12
CA ILE A 40 6.19 0.78 0.82
C ILE A 40 6.86 -0.56 0.61
N ARG A 41 6.59 -1.21 -0.52
CA ARG A 41 7.23 -2.46 -0.89
C ARG A 41 7.68 -2.42 -2.33
N VAL A 42 8.93 -2.77 -2.52
CA VAL A 42 9.56 -2.90 -3.84
C VAL A 42 10.18 -4.29 -3.92
N ARG A 43 9.84 -5.01 -4.99
CA ARG A 43 10.39 -6.32 -5.36
C ARG A 43 11.15 -6.21 -6.67
N GLU A 44 11.93 -7.23 -6.98
CA GLU A 44 12.52 -7.37 -8.31
C GLU A 44 11.40 -7.45 -9.36
N GLY A 45 11.53 -6.67 -10.43
CA GLY A 45 10.53 -6.45 -11.47
C GLY A 45 9.65 -5.21 -11.25
N ASP A 46 9.60 -4.65 -10.03
CA ASP A 46 8.83 -3.44 -9.78
C ASP A 46 9.51 -2.21 -10.38
N VAL A 47 8.71 -1.16 -10.60
CA VAL A 47 9.19 0.13 -11.10
C VAL A 47 9.35 1.09 -9.94
N VAL A 48 10.48 1.79 -9.93
CA VAL A 48 10.72 2.94 -9.07
C VAL A 48 10.90 4.18 -9.95
N ARG A 49 10.30 5.29 -9.54
CA ARG A 49 10.30 6.56 -10.29
C ARG A 49 10.70 7.73 -9.40
N GLU A 50 11.26 8.77 -10.01
CA GLU A 50 11.50 10.03 -9.33
C GLU A 50 10.21 10.77 -8.96
N GLY A 51 10.22 11.35 -7.77
CA GLY A 51 9.09 12.12 -7.23
C GLY A 51 8.16 11.32 -6.34
N ASP A 52 7.28 12.05 -5.66
CA ASP A 52 6.35 11.50 -4.67
C ASP A 52 4.95 11.31 -5.25
N ILE A 53 4.55 10.04 -5.48
CA ILE A 53 3.19 9.65 -5.91
C ILE A 53 2.08 10.06 -4.94
N ARG A 54 2.44 10.48 -3.73
CA ARG A 54 1.49 10.91 -2.70
C ARG A 54 1.25 12.42 -2.74
N ALA A 55 2.14 13.18 -3.38
CA ALA A 55 2.10 14.64 -3.38
C ALA A 55 1.97 15.26 -4.78
N ARG A 56 2.20 14.49 -5.85
CA ARG A 56 2.14 14.97 -7.24
C ARG A 56 1.03 14.30 -8.03
N ALA A 57 0.51 15.00 -9.03
CA ALA A 57 -0.39 14.41 -10.01
C ALA A 57 0.35 13.37 -10.87
N GLU A 58 -0.38 12.38 -11.39
CA GLU A 58 0.20 11.34 -12.23
C GLU A 58 0.88 11.93 -13.47
N GLU A 59 0.29 12.95 -14.09
CA GLU A 59 0.86 13.67 -15.24
C GLU A 59 2.23 14.28 -14.94
N GLU A 60 2.47 14.76 -13.71
CA GLU A 60 3.77 15.30 -13.30
C GLU A 60 4.82 14.18 -13.14
N LEU A 61 4.40 13.00 -12.69
CA LEU A 61 5.25 11.82 -12.49
C LEU A 61 5.51 11.05 -13.79
N GLU A 62 4.71 11.32 -14.81
CA GLU A 62 4.90 10.84 -16.19
C GLU A 62 5.79 11.79 -17.01
N SER A 63 6.32 12.87 -16.40
CA SER A 63 7.23 13.78 -17.10
C SER A 63 8.47 13.04 -17.63
N PRO A 64 8.85 13.23 -18.90
CA PRO A 64 10.09 12.67 -19.48
C PRO A 64 11.37 13.16 -18.80
N SER A 65 11.28 14.17 -17.93
CA SER A 65 12.41 14.66 -17.15
C SER A 65 12.68 13.83 -15.89
N LEU A 66 11.78 12.90 -15.54
CA LEU A 66 11.87 12.08 -14.34
C LEU A 66 12.28 10.67 -14.73
N GLY A 67 13.33 10.16 -14.10
CA GLY A 67 13.78 8.81 -14.39
C GLY A 67 12.82 7.75 -13.82
N LYS A 68 12.69 6.66 -14.57
CA LYS A 68 11.93 5.46 -14.19
C LYS A 68 12.83 4.25 -14.38
N TRP A 69 12.95 3.44 -13.34
CA TRP A 69 13.82 2.27 -13.34
C TRP A 69 13.03 1.02 -12.96
N THR A 70 13.20 -0.03 -13.76
CA THR A 70 12.77 -1.38 -13.37
C THR A 70 13.83 -1.97 -12.46
N ILE A 71 13.46 -2.39 -11.26
CA ILE A 71 14.38 -3.00 -10.31
C ILE A 71 14.73 -4.41 -10.77
N GLU A 72 16.01 -4.68 -11.00
CA GLU A 72 16.48 -5.99 -11.47
C GLU A 72 16.92 -6.89 -10.31
N THR A 73 17.58 -6.31 -9.32
CA THR A 73 18.18 -7.08 -8.22
C THR A 73 18.19 -6.26 -6.95
N ILE A 74 17.74 -6.86 -5.84
CA ILE A 74 17.80 -6.24 -4.51
C ILE A 74 18.74 -7.07 -3.63
N GLY A 75 19.99 -6.64 -3.52
CA GLY A 75 20.99 -7.21 -2.63
C GLY A 75 20.83 -6.76 -1.17
N PRO A 76 21.72 -7.22 -0.27
CA PRO A 76 21.72 -6.80 1.13
C PRO A 76 22.16 -5.34 1.32
N GLU A 77 23.05 -4.83 0.46
CA GLU A 77 23.61 -3.46 0.56
C GLU A 77 23.43 -2.64 -0.71
N THR A 78 23.13 -3.30 -1.84
CA THR A 78 23.01 -2.66 -3.15
C THR A 78 21.70 -3.03 -3.82
N VAL A 79 21.19 -2.11 -4.64
CA VAL A 79 20.03 -2.32 -5.51
C VAL A 79 20.43 -1.94 -6.91
N ILE A 80 20.02 -2.75 -7.87
CA ILE A 80 20.29 -2.54 -9.29
C ILE A 80 18.96 -2.38 -9.99
N GLY A 81 18.89 -1.41 -10.88
CA GLY A 81 17.76 -1.20 -11.77
C GLY A 81 18.21 -0.71 -13.14
N THR A 82 17.32 -0.85 -14.09
CA THR A 82 17.55 -0.46 -15.48
C THR A 82 16.56 0.62 -15.86
N ASP A 83 17.10 1.71 -16.41
CA ASP A 83 16.31 2.85 -16.87
C ASP A 83 15.37 2.40 -18.00
N GLN A 84 14.09 2.72 -17.89
CA GLN A 84 13.09 2.26 -18.85
C GLN A 84 13.18 2.98 -20.20
N GLU A 85 13.76 4.19 -20.23
CA GLU A 85 13.90 4.97 -21.45
C GLU A 85 15.26 4.72 -22.12
N THR A 86 16.35 4.74 -21.35
CA THR A 86 17.71 4.64 -21.90
C THR A 86 18.25 3.22 -21.89
N GLY A 87 17.68 2.32 -21.09
CA GLY A 87 18.23 0.99 -20.84
C GLY A 87 19.53 1.00 -20.03
N GLU A 88 19.92 2.16 -19.49
CA GLU A 88 21.14 2.27 -18.70
C GLU A 88 20.95 1.65 -17.32
N ARG A 89 21.95 0.87 -16.92
CA ARG A 89 21.99 0.25 -15.60
C ARG A 89 22.38 1.30 -14.56
N ARG A 90 21.59 1.40 -13.50
CA ARG A 90 21.83 2.22 -12.32
C ARG A 90 21.98 1.33 -11.09
N GLU A 91 22.97 1.66 -10.26
CA GLU A 91 23.20 1.02 -8.97
C GLU A 91 23.01 2.03 -7.85
N TRP A 92 22.28 1.63 -6.82
CA TRP A 92 22.07 2.40 -5.60
C TRP A 92 22.62 1.65 -4.40
N GLU A 93 23.11 2.39 -3.42
CA GLU A 93 23.16 1.88 -2.06
C GLU A 93 21.73 1.65 -1.56
N ARG A 94 21.46 0.45 -1.04
CA ARG A 94 20.13 0.04 -0.58
C ARG A 94 19.56 1.01 0.44
N LYS A 95 20.38 1.45 1.40
CA LYS A 95 19.97 2.41 2.44
C LYS A 95 19.53 3.75 1.87
N THR A 96 20.22 4.23 0.84
CA THR A 96 19.90 5.48 0.16
C THR A 96 18.57 5.36 -0.59
N LEU A 97 18.33 4.23 -1.27
CA LEU A 97 17.07 3.96 -1.95
C LEU A 97 15.91 3.85 -0.95
N GLU A 98 16.10 3.13 0.16
CA GLU A 98 15.12 3.02 1.26
C GLU A 98 14.74 4.39 1.82
N GLN A 99 15.74 5.26 2.06
CA GLN A 99 15.50 6.62 2.52
C GLN A 99 14.70 7.43 1.49
N GLN A 100 15.08 7.39 0.21
CA GLN A 100 14.37 8.13 -0.84
C GLN A 100 12.92 7.69 -1.01
N LEU A 101 12.64 6.38 -0.89
CA LEU A 101 11.27 5.85 -0.89
C LEU A 101 10.47 6.35 0.32
N ALA A 102 11.07 6.31 1.52
CA ALA A 102 10.41 6.75 2.74
C ALA A 102 10.05 8.25 2.71
N THR A 103 10.98 9.08 2.22
CA THR A 103 10.84 10.55 2.21
C THR A 103 10.11 11.08 0.99
N GLY A 104 9.88 10.26 -0.04
CA GLY A 104 9.20 10.66 -1.28
C GLY A 104 10.13 11.26 -2.34
N GLY A 105 11.44 11.12 -2.19
CA GLY A 105 12.37 11.39 -3.30
C GLY A 105 12.15 10.41 -4.46
N LEU A 106 11.73 9.19 -4.14
CA LEU A 106 11.31 8.17 -5.09
C LEU A 106 9.95 7.59 -4.69
N SER A 107 9.24 7.03 -5.65
CA SER A 107 7.99 6.28 -5.45
C SER A 107 7.96 5.00 -6.28
N THR A 108 7.05 4.10 -5.95
CA THR A 108 6.83 2.85 -6.68
C THR A 108 5.37 2.72 -7.12
N ASN A 109 5.07 1.70 -7.93
CA ASN A 109 3.72 1.45 -8.43
C ASN A 109 2.88 0.66 -7.43
N LEU A 110 1.58 0.95 -7.41
CA LEU A 110 0.62 0.14 -6.68
C LEU A 110 0.43 -1.20 -7.40
N THR A 111 0.86 -2.27 -6.75
CA THR A 111 0.73 -3.64 -7.26
C THR A 111 0.03 -4.56 -6.28
N ASP A 112 -0.03 -4.19 -5.00
CA ASP A 112 -0.58 -5.00 -3.92
C ASP A 112 -1.05 -4.13 -2.74
N PHE A 113 -1.74 -4.75 -1.78
CA PHE A 113 -2.21 -4.09 -0.57
C PHE A 113 -1.60 -4.75 0.68
N GLU A 114 -0.87 -3.98 1.48
CA GLU A 114 -0.09 -4.51 2.61
C GLU A 114 -0.93 -4.65 3.88
N ARG A 115 -1.94 -3.78 4.07
CA ARG A 115 -2.77 -3.79 5.27
C ARG A 115 -4.17 -3.27 4.99
N VAL A 116 -5.15 -3.81 5.71
CA VAL A 116 -6.50 -3.25 5.80
C VAL A 116 -6.84 -3.06 7.27
N ASN A 117 -7.29 -1.86 7.64
CA ASN A 117 -7.81 -1.56 8.96
C ASN A 117 -9.33 -1.31 8.84
N VAL A 118 -10.11 -2.03 9.61
CA VAL A 118 -11.57 -1.89 9.65
C VAL A 118 -11.96 -1.14 10.90
N THR A 119 -12.75 -0.07 10.75
CA THR A 119 -13.28 0.72 11.87
C THR A 119 -14.80 0.71 11.82
N ASP A 120 -15.44 0.26 12.90
CA ASP A 120 -16.88 0.41 13.11
C ASP A 120 -17.15 1.78 13.76
N ARG A 121 -17.78 2.68 13.00
CA ARG A 121 -18.20 4.00 13.47
C ARG A 121 -19.66 3.93 13.87
N LYS A 122 -19.91 4.07 15.17
CA LYS A 122 -21.26 4.22 15.71
C LYS A 122 -21.69 5.68 15.54
N GLY A 123 -22.74 5.92 14.76
CA GLY A 123 -23.49 7.16 14.86
C GLY A 123 -24.43 7.13 16.07
N GLU A 124 -25.11 8.25 16.33
CA GLU A 124 -26.08 8.33 17.43
C GLU A 124 -27.36 7.53 17.06
N GLU A 125 -27.62 7.35 15.76
CA GLU A 125 -28.70 6.53 15.22
C GLU A 125 -28.18 5.27 14.47
N ALA A 126 -29.03 4.24 14.36
CA ALA A 126 -28.68 3.00 13.65
C ALA A 126 -28.38 3.25 12.15
N GLU A 127 -29.07 4.21 11.53
CA GLU A 127 -28.88 4.62 10.14
C GLU A 127 -27.57 5.39 9.90
N GLU A 128 -26.92 5.85 10.97
CA GLU A 128 -25.63 6.55 10.93
C GLU A 128 -24.42 5.63 11.19
N ARG A 129 -24.68 4.35 11.50
CA ARG A 129 -23.61 3.38 11.69
C ARG A 129 -22.95 3.08 10.35
N SER A 130 -21.63 3.18 10.31
CA SER A 130 -20.85 2.86 9.13
C SER A 130 -19.62 2.03 9.49
N VAL A 131 -19.28 1.08 8.61
CA VAL A 131 -18.03 0.34 8.70
C VAL A 131 -17.10 0.88 7.63
N VAL A 132 -15.93 1.36 8.03
CA VAL A 132 -14.94 1.95 7.13
C VAL A 132 -13.73 1.03 7.06
N ALA A 133 -13.43 0.53 5.87
CA ALA A 133 -12.20 -0.17 5.56
C ALA A 133 -11.17 0.82 4.99
N VAL A 134 -10.05 0.98 5.68
CA VAL A 134 -8.88 1.75 5.21
C VAL A 134 -7.85 0.75 4.69
N VAL A 135 -7.62 0.77 3.39
CA VAL A 135 -6.69 -0.11 2.68
C VAL A 135 -5.40 0.65 2.39
N TYR A 136 -4.26 0.05 2.76
CA TYR A 136 -2.94 0.62 2.54
C TYR A 136 -2.26 -0.11 1.39
N GLY A 137 -2.00 0.62 0.31
CA GLY A 137 -1.25 0.12 -0.84
C GLY A 137 0.23 -0.05 -0.52
N ASN A 138 0.91 -0.89 -1.31
CA ASN A 138 2.35 -1.11 -1.22
C ASN A 138 3.20 0.03 -1.79
N ASP A 139 2.59 1.11 -2.26
CA ASP A 139 3.25 2.33 -2.76
C ASP A 139 3.16 3.50 -1.76
N GLY A 140 2.63 3.23 -0.56
CA GLY A 140 2.42 4.23 0.48
C GLY A 140 1.15 5.06 0.34
N ARG A 141 0.30 4.84 -0.67
CA ARG A 141 -1.04 5.44 -0.76
C ARG A 141 -2.04 4.68 0.11
N LYS A 142 -3.10 5.39 0.52
CA LYS A 142 -4.24 4.84 1.24
C LYS A 142 -5.52 5.01 0.42
N PHE A 143 -6.42 4.06 0.58
CA PHE A 143 -7.72 4.00 -0.09
C PHE A 143 -8.78 3.67 0.94
N THR A 144 -10.00 4.15 0.73
CA THR A 144 -11.11 3.94 1.66
C THR A 144 -12.30 3.31 0.97
N ARG A 145 -12.97 2.40 1.67
CA ARG A 145 -14.29 1.90 1.30
C ARG A 145 -15.21 1.91 2.50
N THR A 146 -16.41 2.44 2.31
CA THR A 146 -17.41 2.59 3.35
C THR A 146 -18.56 1.63 3.09
N PHE A 147 -19.07 1.06 4.17
CA PHE A 147 -20.18 0.13 4.17
C PHE A 147 -21.23 0.57 5.18
N ARG A 148 -22.49 0.27 4.89
CA ARG A 148 -23.59 0.35 5.85
C ARG A 148 -23.99 -1.05 6.31
N PRO A 149 -24.29 -1.24 7.60
CA PRO A 149 -24.97 -2.45 8.05
C PRO A 149 -26.33 -2.59 7.38
N VAL A 150 -26.69 -3.82 7.02
CA VAL A 150 -28.04 -4.14 6.56
C VAL A 150 -28.75 -4.87 7.69
N ASP A 151 -29.88 -4.32 8.14
CA ASP A 151 -30.79 -5.03 9.01
C ASP A 151 -31.54 -6.08 8.17
N GLY A 152 -31.01 -7.30 8.19
CA GLY A 152 -31.64 -8.48 7.62
C GLY A 152 -31.55 -9.63 8.60
N GLU A 153 -32.55 -10.53 8.57
CA GLU A 153 -32.56 -11.80 9.30
C GLU A 153 -31.41 -12.69 8.81
N ALA A 154 -30.18 -12.37 9.20
CA ALA A 154 -29.03 -13.20 8.91
C ALA A 154 -29.13 -14.44 9.81
N ASP A 155 -29.39 -15.60 9.20
CA ASP A 155 -29.40 -16.93 9.83
C ASP A 155 -27.99 -17.39 10.31
N GLY A 156 -27.09 -16.46 10.64
CA GLY A 156 -25.71 -16.74 11.03
C GLY A 156 -25.08 -15.68 11.93
N ASP A 157 -23.92 -16.01 12.53
CA ASP A 157 -23.19 -15.15 13.48
C ASP A 157 -22.53 -13.91 12.84
N GLU A 158 -22.52 -13.79 11.50
CA GLU A 158 -21.85 -12.71 10.75
C GLU A 158 -22.81 -11.54 10.44
N ARG A 159 -22.33 -10.30 10.62
CA ARG A 159 -23.10 -9.08 10.36
C ARG A 159 -23.00 -8.67 8.90
N GLN A 160 -24.14 -8.51 8.21
CA GLN A 160 -24.14 -8.15 6.79
C GLN A 160 -23.89 -6.65 6.55
N LEU A 161 -23.13 -6.37 5.50
CA LEU A 161 -22.71 -5.04 5.08
C LEU A 161 -23.00 -4.82 3.60
N GLU A 162 -23.48 -3.63 3.24
CA GLU A 162 -23.61 -3.17 1.86
C GLU A 162 -22.60 -2.04 1.58
N PRO A 163 -21.88 -2.09 0.45
CA PRO A 163 -20.98 -1.00 0.06
C PRO A 163 -21.80 0.26 -0.26
N THR A 164 -21.38 1.39 0.32
CA THR A 164 -22.05 2.69 0.12
C THR A 164 -21.20 3.68 -0.64
N ASP A 165 -19.89 3.66 -0.41
CA ASP A 165 -18.96 4.63 -0.98
C ASP A 165 -17.57 4.03 -1.13
N ALA A 166 -16.84 4.48 -2.14
CA ALA A 166 -15.46 4.07 -2.40
C ALA A 166 -14.65 5.27 -2.91
N ASP A 167 -13.36 5.29 -2.57
CA ASP A 167 -12.41 6.24 -3.12
C ASP A 167 -12.42 6.15 -4.66
N GLU A 168 -12.65 7.29 -5.34
CA GLU A 168 -12.81 7.37 -6.80
C GLU A 168 -11.63 6.72 -7.54
N ARG A 169 -10.43 6.78 -6.97
CA ARG A 169 -9.21 6.19 -7.55
C ARG A 169 -9.27 4.66 -7.64
N VAL A 170 -10.10 4.01 -6.82
CA VAL A 170 -10.29 2.56 -6.84
C VAL A 170 -11.13 2.17 -8.06
N GLU A 171 -12.00 3.04 -8.56
CA GLU A 171 -12.79 2.81 -9.79
C GLU A 171 -11.90 2.85 -11.05
N GLU A 172 -10.75 3.51 -10.97
CA GLU A 172 -9.75 3.58 -12.06
C GLU A 172 -8.82 2.36 -12.08
N PHE A 173 -8.90 1.48 -11.08
CA PHE A 173 -8.04 0.29 -11.04
C PHE A 173 -8.34 -0.66 -12.22
N GLY A 174 -7.27 -1.18 -12.82
CA GLY A 174 -7.38 -2.32 -13.72
C GLY A 174 -7.98 -3.53 -12.99
N ALA A 175 -8.62 -4.43 -13.75
CA ALA A 175 -9.39 -5.55 -13.21
C ALA A 175 -8.63 -6.40 -12.17
N GLU A 176 -7.35 -6.70 -12.43
CA GLU A 176 -6.52 -7.49 -11.52
C GLU A 176 -6.25 -6.78 -10.19
N LEU A 177 -5.98 -5.47 -10.22
CA LEU A 177 -5.72 -4.70 -9.01
C LEU A 177 -7.01 -4.50 -8.21
N ARG A 178 -8.14 -4.29 -8.91
CA ARG A 178 -9.46 -4.22 -8.29
C ARG A 178 -9.83 -5.53 -7.59
N GLU A 179 -9.58 -6.68 -8.21
CA GLU A 179 -9.83 -7.98 -7.58
C GLU A 179 -8.99 -8.16 -6.31
N ARG A 180 -7.70 -7.76 -6.34
CA ARG A 180 -6.84 -7.79 -5.15
C ARG A 180 -7.35 -6.87 -4.05
N PHE A 181 -7.84 -5.69 -4.41
CA PHE A 181 -8.43 -4.74 -3.48
C PHE A 181 -9.66 -5.33 -2.79
N ASP A 182 -10.61 -5.81 -3.59
CA ASP A 182 -11.87 -6.39 -3.10
C ASP A 182 -11.61 -7.58 -2.17
N ARG A 183 -10.71 -8.48 -2.57
CA ARG A 183 -10.30 -9.64 -1.76
C ARG A 183 -9.64 -9.22 -0.44
N ALA A 184 -8.79 -8.19 -0.46
CA ALA A 184 -8.15 -7.69 0.76
C ALA A 184 -9.18 -7.11 1.74
N VAL A 185 -10.15 -6.35 1.23
CA VAL A 185 -11.24 -5.78 2.03
C VAL A 185 -12.15 -6.87 2.59
N GLU A 186 -12.61 -7.80 1.76
CA GLU A 186 -13.48 -8.92 2.16
C GLU A 186 -12.83 -9.75 3.27
N LEU A 187 -11.55 -10.13 3.09
CA LEU A 187 -10.83 -10.90 4.09
C LEU A 187 -10.72 -10.16 5.43
N ALA A 188 -10.49 -8.84 5.39
CA ALA A 188 -10.38 -8.03 6.59
C ALA A 188 -11.73 -7.89 7.31
N LEU A 189 -12.81 -7.62 6.57
CA LEU A 189 -14.17 -7.56 7.10
C LEU A 189 -14.58 -8.88 7.76
N ARG A 190 -14.27 -10.00 7.11
CA ARG A 190 -14.55 -11.34 7.66
C ARG A 190 -13.82 -11.63 8.97
N ASN A 191 -12.56 -11.21 9.09
CA ASN A 191 -11.82 -11.36 10.35
C ASN A 191 -12.44 -10.55 11.50
N GLU A 192 -13.18 -9.48 11.20
CA GLU A 192 -13.92 -8.66 12.15
C GLU A 192 -15.39 -9.11 12.33
N GLY A 193 -15.77 -10.25 11.74
CA GLY A 193 -17.10 -10.85 11.87
C GLY A 193 -18.18 -10.18 11.00
N TYR A 194 -17.78 -9.60 9.87
CA TYR A 194 -18.70 -9.05 8.87
C TYR A 194 -18.71 -9.88 7.59
N ALA A 195 -19.84 -9.87 6.89
CA ALA A 195 -20.01 -10.40 5.54
C ALA A 195 -20.48 -9.28 4.60
N ILE A 196 -20.08 -9.34 3.32
CA ILE A 196 -20.47 -8.42 2.25
C ILE A 196 -21.14 -9.18 1.11
#